data_AF-A0A925ZX58-F1
#
_entry.id   AF-A0A925ZX58-F1
#
_cell.length_a   1.000
_cell.length_b   1.000
_cell.length_c   1.000
_cell.angle_alpha   90.00
_cell.angle_beta   90.00
_cell.angle_gamma   90.00
#
_symmetry.space_group_name_H-M   'P 1'
#
loop_
_entity.id
_entity.type
_entity.pdbx_description
1 polymer ?
#
loop_
_entity_poly.entity_id
_entity_poly.type
_entity_poly.pdbx_seq_one_letter_code
_entity_poly.pdbx_strand_id
1 'polypeptide(L)' 'MTTLALDTRVQLDPLAVSILRQQLSGALFTPADAGYDQARSHWNAHVDRRPALIAQCRS' A
#
# COMPACT_ATOMS: atom_id res chain seq x y z
N MET A 1 -26.01 10.06 -5.66
CA MET A 1 -25.73 9.86 -7.10
C MET A 1 -24.29 9.40 -7.20
N THR A 2 -24.09 8.08 -7.19
CA THR A 2 -22.79 7.42 -6.99
C THR A 2 -22.14 7.16 -8.34
N THR A 3 -21.02 7.84 -8.62
CA THR A 3 -20.19 7.52 -9.78
C THR A 3 -19.37 6.27 -9.47
N LEU A 4 -19.81 5.12 -9.98
CA LEU A 4 -18.98 3.91 -10.10
C LEU A 4 -18.00 4.15 -11.25
N ALA A 5 -16.85 4.75 -10.95
CA ALA A 5 -15.67 4.52 -11.75
C ALA A 5 -15.20 3.10 -11.41
N LEU A 6 -15.07 2.24 -12.43
CA LEU A 6 -14.28 1.01 -12.35
C LEU A 6 -12.80 1.40 -12.20
N ASP A 7 -12.47 2.04 -11.09
CA ASP A 7 -11.11 2.07 -10.58
C ASP A 7 -10.87 0.65 -10.08
N THR A 8 -10.14 -0.17 -10.83
CA THR A 8 -9.58 -1.45 -10.33
C THR A 8 -8.49 -1.14 -9.29
N ARG A 9 -8.81 -0.31 -8.29
CA ARG A 9 -8.06 -0.15 -7.06
C ARG A 9 -8.58 -1.24 -6.15
N VAL A 10 -7.70 -2.15 -5.75
CA VAL A 10 -8.00 -3.15 -4.73
C VAL A 10 -8.64 -2.44 -3.54
N GLN A 11 -9.91 -2.73 -3.26
CA GLN A 11 -10.57 -2.23 -2.05
C GLN A 11 -10.03 -3.04 -0.88
N LEU A 12 -9.34 -2.35 0.03
CA LEU A 12 -8.82 -2.94 1.25
C LEU A 12 -9.78 -2.64 2.40
N ASP A 13 -10.12 -3.66 3.17
CA ASP A 13 -10.82 -3.47 4.43
C ASP A 13 -9.90 -2.70 5.40
N PRO A 14 -10.28 -1.49 5.85
CA PRO A 14 -9.44 -0.69 6.74
C PRO A 14 -9.16 -1.39 8.07
N LEU A 15 -10.08 -2.24 8.55
CA LEU A 15 -9.88 -3.01 9.78
C LEU A 15 -8.81 -4.09 9.57
N ALA A 16 -8.87 -4.81 8.45
CA ALA A 16 -7.87 -5.82 8.12
C ALA A 16 -6.46 -5.21 7.96
N VAL A 17 -6.36 -4.03 7.32
CA VAL A 17 -5.10 -3.29 7.19
C VAL A 17 -4.55 -2.86 8.55
N SER A 18 -5.41 -2.37 9.44
CA SER A 18 -5.02 -1.99 10.80
C SER A 18 -4.50 -3.19 11.60
N ILE A 19 -5.17 -4.33 11.53
CA ILE A 19 -4.75 -5.57 12.20
C ILE A 19 -3.37 -6.00 11.67
N LEU A 20 -3.18 -6.01 10.35
CA LEU A 20 -1.90 -6.36 9.74
C LEU A 20 -0.77 -5.43 10.19
N ARG A 21 -1.05 -4.12 10.26
CA ARG A 21 -0.08 -3.10 10.72
C ARG A 21 0.37 -3.34 12.16
N GLN A 22 -0.50 -3.88 13.02
CA GLN A 22 -0.16 -4.22 14.40
C GLN A 22 0.63 -5.53 14.52
N GLN A 23 0.41 -6.49 13.63
CA GLN A 23 1.10 -7.78 13.65
C GLN A 23 2.48 -7.74 12.97
N LEU A 24 2.68 -6.78 12.05
CA LEU A 24 3.95 -6.64 11.34
C LEU A 24 5.01 -6.03 12.26
N SER A 25 6.16 -6.70 12.42
CA SER A 25 7.32 -6.17 13.17
C SER A 25 7.98 -4.95 12.51
N GLY A 26 7.59 -4.59 11.29
CA GLY A 26 8.09 -3.44 10.56
C GLY A 26 6.98 -2.51 10.08
N ALA A 27 7.20 -1.79 8.98
CA ALA A 27 6.28 -0.74 8.54
C ALA A 27 5.35 -1.22 7.42
N LEU A 28 4.09 -0.77 7.45
CA LEU A 28 3.10 -0.99 6.40
C LEU A 28 2.73 0.35 5.75
N PHE A 29 2.80 0.44 4.43
CA PHE A 29 2.44 1.63 3.65
C PHE A 29 1.30 1.35 2.69
N THR A 30 0.36 2.28 2.62
CA THR A 30 -0.74 2.36 1.66
C THR A 30 -0.54 3.59 0.77
N PRO A 31 -1.22 3.71 -0.39
CA PRO A 31 -1.16 4.90 -1.23
C PRO A 31 -1.51 6.23 -0.53
N ALA A 32 -2.13 6.19 0.65
CA ALA A 32 -2.44 7.36 1.47
C ALA A 32 -1.30 7.75 2.44
N ASP A 33 -0.31 6.88 2.68
CA ASP A 33 0.81 7.16 3.57
C ASP A 33 1.89 7.99 2.85
N ALA A 34 2.41 9.04 3.48
CA ALA A 34 3.44 9.92 2.89
C ALA A 34 4.74 9.19 2.48
N GLY A 35 5.04 8.05 3.12
CA GLY A 35 6.21 7.23 2.81
C GLY A 35 6.01 6.25 1.63
N TYR A 36 4.80 6.17 1.07
CA TYR A 36 4.46 5.18 0.04
C TYR A 36 5.27 5.37 -1.26
N ASP A 37 5.43 6.60 -1.73
CA ASP A 37 6.20 6.90 -2.94
C ASP A 37 7.68 6.55 -2.78
N GLN A 38 8.24 6.76 -1.60
CA GLN A 38 9.60 6.35 -1.29
C GLN A 38 9.69 4.82 -1.17
N ALA A 39 8.72 4.17 -0.52
CA ALA A 39 8.71 2.73 -0.29
C ALA A 39 8.51 1.91 -1.58
N ARG A 40 7.81 2.46 -2.59
CA ARG A 40 7.64 1.81 -3.92
C ARG A 40 8.81 2.08 -4.87
N SER A 41 9.71 2.99 -4.53
CA SER A 41 10.83 3.38 -5.39
C SER A 41 11.83 2.23 -5.47
N HIS A 42 11.82 1.50 -6.60
CA HIS A 42 12.82 0.48 -6.88
C HIS A 42 14.04 1.12 -7.57
N TRP A 43 15.24 0.63 -7.24
CA TRP A 43 16.50 1.14 -7.80
C TRP A 43 16.60 1.02 -9.33
N ASN A 44 15.83 0.08 -9.92
CA ASN A 44 15.71 -0.10 -11.37
C ASN A 44 14.51 0.70 -11.90
N ALA A 45 14.64 2.03 -11.93
CA ALA A 45 13.59 3.03 -12.13
C ALA A 45 12.79 2.97 -13.46
N HIS A 46 12.87 1.88 -14.22
CA HIS A 46 12.15 1.71 -15.49
C HIS A 46 10.76 1.07 -15.33
N VAL A 47 10.39 0.63 -14.12
CA VAL A 47 9.11 -0.04 -13.84
C VAL A 47 8.35 0.72 -12.76
N ASP A 48 7.36 1.52 -13.14
CA ASP A 48 6.45 2.20 -12.22
C ASP A 48 5.32 1.25 -11.79
N ARG A 49 5.53 0.49 -10.71
CA ARG A 49 4.47 -0.33 -10.08
C ARG A 49 3.84 0.43 -8.92
N ARG A 50 2.51 0.37 -8.85
CA ARG A 50 1.70 1.01 -7.80
C ARG A 50 0.91 -0.04 -7.00
N PRO A 51 1.56 -0.76 -6.07
CA PRO A 51 0.90 -1.76 -5.25
C PRO A 51 -0.13 -1.16 -4.27
N ALA A 52 -1.17 -1.91 -3.93
CA ALA A 52 -2.17 -1.44 -2.96
C ALA A 52 -1.62 -1.36 -1.51
N LEU A 53 -0.62 -2.19 -1.18
CA LEU A 53 0.04 -2.26 0.13
C LEU A 53 1.53 -2.58 -0.06
N ILE A 54 2.38 -2.00 0.79
CA ILE A 54 3.82 -2.29 0.87
C ILE A 54 4.14 -2.64 2.33
N ALA A 55 4.51 -3.90 2.58
CA ALA A 55 4.97 -4.35 3.88
C ALA A 55 6.50 -4.40 3.89
N GLN A 56 7.12 -3.61 4.76
CA GLN A 56 8.55 -3.69 5.07
C GLN A 56 8.70 -4.54 6.33
N CYS A 57 9.03 -5.82 6.15
CA CYS A 57 9.24 -6.74 7.27
C CYS A 57 10.60 -6.49 7.93
N ARG A 58 10.65 -6.58 9.26
CA ARG A 58 11.88 -6.62 10.05
C ARG A 58 11.91 -7.95 10.78
N SER A 59 12.98 -8.74 10.60
CA SER A 59 13.24 -9.98 11.32
C SER A 59 13.95 -9.72 12.64
#